data_AF-A0A920VXH2-F1
#
_entry.id   AF-A0A920VXH2-F1
#
_cell.length_a   1.000
_cell.length_b   1.000
_cell.length_c   1.000
_cell.angle_alpha   90.00
_cell.angle_beta   90.00
_cell.angle_gamma   90.00
#
_symmetry.space_group_name_H-M   'P 1'
#
loop_
_entity.id
_entity.type
_entity.pdbx_description
1 polymer ?
#
loop_
_entity_poly.entity_id
_entity_poly.type
_entity_poly.pdbx_seq_one_letter_code
_entity_poly.pdbx_strand_id
1 'polypeptide(L)'
;MAKLLYEAIEEIDHNQVEAIQATGAGQLQVLAYGIVPQILPAFAGISVYRWDINIRESKCLRTCGGPGGIGLQLNASIMELAWSKVSLIPFLR
;
A
#
# COMPACT_ATOMS: atom_id res chain seq x y z
N MET A 1 5.44 -9.74 10.10
CA MET A 1 6.00 -8.73 9.18
C MET A 1 7.52 -8.75 9.22
N ALA A 2 8.16 -8.44 10.35
CA ALA A 2 9.62 -8.58 10.47
C ALA A 2 10.12 -9.98 10.10
N LYS A 3 9.39 -11.04 10.50
CA LYS A 3 9.72 -12.43 10.13
C LYS A 3 9.63 -12.72 8.63
N LEU A 4 8.55 -12.34 7.96
CA LEU A 4 8.39 -12.55 6.50
C LEU A 4 9.41 -11.74 5.69
N LEU A 5 9.74 -10.54 6.16
CA LEU A 5 10.78 -9.74 5.52
C LEU A 5 12.18 -10.34 5.78
N TYR A 6 12.39 -10.91 6.96
CA TYR A 6 13.63 -11.59 7.33
C TYR A 6 13.83 -12.88 6.52
N GLU A 7 12.79 -13.70 6.36
CA GLU A 7 12.82 -14.89 5.49
C GLU A 7 13.14 -14.50 4.04
N ALA A 8 12.54 -13.42 3.52
CA ALA A 8 12.86 -12.91 2.20
C ALA A 8 14.30 -12.37 2.06
N ILE A 9 14.94 -11.95 3.17
CA ILE A 9 16.36 -11.57 3.20
C ILE A 9 17.25 -12.82 3.27
N GLU A 10 16.86 -13.88 3.99
CA GLU A 10 17.59 -15.15 4.02
C GLU A 10 17.51 -15.92 2.69
N GLU A 11 16.45 -15.71 1.91
CA GLU A 11 16.24 -16.39 0.62
C GLU A 11 16.99 -15.71 -0.55
N ILE A 12 17.69 -14.60 -0.31
CA ILE A 12 18.43 -13.92 -1.39
C ILE A 12 19.52 -14.83 -1.98
N ASP A 13 19.70 -14.75 -3.30
CA ASP A 13 20.76 -15.47 -3.99
C ASP A 13 22.11 -14.79 -3.71
N HIS A 14 22.90 -15.43 -2.85
CA HIS A 14 24.24 -15.00 -2.51
C HIS A 14 25.18 -14.95 -3.72
N ASN A 15 24.95 -15.78 -4.76
CA ASN A 15 25.79 -15.74 -5.96
C ASN A 15 25.66 -14.41 -6.71
N GLN A 16 24.47 -13.79 -6.72
CA GLN A 16 24.28 -12.47 -7.34
C GLN A 16 25.03 -11.38 -6.57
N VAL A 17 25.05 -11.48 -5.24
CA VAL A 17 25.77 -10.55 -4.36
C VAL A 17 27.28 -10.67 -4.56
N GLU A 18 27.79 -11.91 -4.61
CA GLU A 18 29.20 -12.22 -4.86
C GLU A 18 29.64 -11.81 -6.27
N ALA A 19 28.79 -12.02 -7.28
CA ALA A 19 29.08 -11.60 -8.66
C ALA A 19 29.26 -10.08 -8.76
N ILE A 20 28.42 -9.30 -8.08
CA ILE A 20 28.55 -7.84 -8.03
C ILE A 20 29.80 -7.43 -7.26
N GLN A 21 30.12 -8.09 -6.14
CA GLN A 21 31.38 -7.85 -5.42
C GLN A 21 32.61 -8.14 -6.29
N ALA A 22 32.59 -9.22 -7.08
CA ALA A 22 33.69 -9.61 -7.97
C ALA A 22 33.97 -8.59 -9.09
N THR A 23 33.00 -7.73 -9.44
CA THR A 23 33.23 -6.61 -10.36
C THR A 23 34.02 -5.45 -9.74
N GLY A 24 34.33 -5.51 -8.45
CA GLY A 24 34.97 -4.41 -7.70
C GLY A 24 33.98 -3.39 -7.14
N ALA A 25 32.68 -3.73 -7.08
CA ALA A 25 31.64 -2.83 -6.58
C ALA A 25 31.78 -2.55 -5.07
N GLY A 26 31.57 -1.30 -4.67
CA GLY A 26 31.59 -0.90 -3.26
C GLY A 26 30.36 -1.39 -2.48
N GLN A 27 30.41 -1.36 -1.14
CA GLN A 27 29.33 -1.89 -0.28
C GLN A 27 27.94 -1.31 -0.58
N LEU A 28 27.85 -0.01 -0.90
CA LEU A 28 26.58 0.62 -1.27
C LEU A 28 26.04 0.13 -2.61
N GLN A 29 26.91 -0.18 -3.58
CA GLN A 29 26.49 -0.75 -4.86
C GLN A 29 26.02 -2.20 -4.69
N VAL A 30 26.72 -2.98 -3.85
CA VAL A 30 26.29 -4.35 -3.51
C VAL A 30 24.92 -4.34 -2.83
N LEU A 31 24.68 -3.41 -1.91
CA LEU A 31 23.36 -3.27 -1.28
C LEU A 31 22.31 -2.87 -2.32
N ALA A 32 22.56 -1.81 -3.09
CA ALA A 32 21.59 -1.23 -4.02
C ALA A 32 21.26 -2.13 -5.22
N TYR A 33 22.23 -2.89 -5.73
CA TYR A 33 22.08 -3.70 -6.94
C TYR A 33 22.09 -5.21 -6.68
N GLY A 34 22.66 -5.65 -5.57
CA GLY A 34 22.70 -7.06 -5.20
C GLY A 34 21.56 -7.47 -4.27
N ILE A 35 21.21 -6.65 -3.29
CA ILE A 35 20.28 -7.07 -2.22
C ILE A 35 18.89 -6.43 -2.38
N VAL A 36 18.85 -5.10 -2.51
CA VAL A 36 17.60 -4.34 -2.64
C VAL A 36 16.65 -4.86 -3.73
N PRO A 37 17.09 -5.13 -4.98
CA PRO A 37 16.17 -5.59 -6.02
C PRO A 37 15.58 -6.98 -5.74
N GLN A 38 16.27 -7.82 -4.96
CA GLN A 38 15.78 -9.16 -4.58
C GLN A 38 14.66 -9.08 -3.54
N ILE A 39 14.76 -8.17 -2.57
CA ILE A 39 13.78 -8.02 -1.48
C ILE A 39 12.60 -7.09 -1.83
N LEU A 40 12.77 -6.22 -2.83
CA LEU A 40 11.77 -5.20 -3.21
C LEU A 40 10.40 -5.79 -3.57
N PRO A 41 10.31 -6.88 -4.37
CA PRO A 41 9.02 -7.48 -4.71
C PRO A 41 8.26 -8.01 -3.48
N ALA A 42 8.98 -8.69 -2.56
CA ALA A 42 8.40 -9.19 -1.32
C ALA A 42 7.93 -8.04 -0.41
N PHE A 43 8.75 -7.00 -0.26
CA PHE A 43 8.41 -5.81 0.51
C PHE A 43 7.17 -5.09 -0.06
N ALA A 44 7.11 -4.93 -1.39
CA ALA A 44 5.96 -4.33 -2.07
C ALA A 44 4.68 -5.14 -1.85
N GLY A 45 4.74 -6.47 -2.00
CA GLY A 45 3.61 -7.36 -1.75
C GLY A 45 3.07 -7.24 -0.32
N ILE A 46 3.96 -7.26 0.67
CA ILE A 46 3.60 -7.09 2.09
C ILE A 46 2.99 -5.71 2.35
N SER A 47 3.53 -4.66 1.72
CA SER A 47 3.06 -3.29 1.88
C SER A 47 1.66 -3.10 1.30
N VAL A 48 1.41 -3.65 0.10
CA VAL A 48 0.10 -3.62 -0.55
C VAL A 48 -0.92 -4.42 0.24
N TYR A 49 -0.57 -5.61 0.72
CA TYR A 49 -1.45 -6.44 1.56
C TYR A 49 -1.88 -5.70 2.83
N ARG A 50 -0.95 -5.01 3.49
CA ARG A 50 -1.27 -4.17 4.66
C ARG A 50 -2.17 -2.99 4.29
N TRP A 51 -1.90 -2.34 3.16
CA TRP A 51 -2.71 -1.23 2.70
C TRP A 51 -4.17 -1.67 2.43
N ASP A 52 -4.36 -2.83 1.79
CA ASP A 52 -5.68 -3.41 1.55
C ASP A 52 -6.42 -3.72 2.87
N ILE A 53 -5.74 -4.35 3.84
CA ILE A 53 -6.31 -4.60 5.16
C ILE A 53 -6.71 -3.31 5.85
N ASN A 54 -5.82 -2.31 5.89
CA ASN A 54 -6.13 -1.03 6.53
C ASN A 54 -7.34 -0.34 5.87
N ILE A 55 -7.50 -0.45 4.55
CA ILE A 55 -8.70 0.05 3.85
C ILE A 55 -9.95 -0.73 4.22
N ARG A 56 -9.86 -2.06 4.29
CA ARG A 56 -10.98 -2.93 4.65
C ARG A 56 -11.43 -2.73 6.09
N GLU A 57 -10.48 -2.64 7.01
CA GLU A 57 -10.69 -2.35 8.43
C GLU A 57 -11.21 -0.93 8.62
N SER A 58 -10.70 0.06 7.89
CA SER A 58 -11.25 1.42 7.97
C SER A 58 -12.68 1.52 7.46
N LYS A 59 -13.08 0.74 6.44
CA LYS A 59 -14.50 0.61 6.03
C LYS A 59 -15.34 -0.05 7.12
N CYS A 60 -14.82 -1.09 7.77
CA CYS A 60 -15.50 -1.75 8.89
C CYS A 60 -15.66 -0.80 10.09
N LEU A 61 -14.58 -0.12 10.51
CA LEU A 61 -14.59 0.86 11.60
C LEU A 61 -15.50 2.06 11.29
N ARG A 62 -15.57 2.46 10.02
CA ARG A 62 -16.49 3.49 9.50
C ARG A 62 -17.96 3.10 9.66
N THR A 63 -18.29 1.82 9.58
CA THR A 63 -19.65 1.29 9.77
C THR A 63 -19.95 1.00 11.25
N CYS A 64 -18.95 0.66 12.06
CA CYS A 64 -19.12 0.24 13.46
C CYS A 64 -18.87 1.34 14.51
N GLY A 65 -18.36 2.52 14.12
CA GLY A 65 -17.87 3.57 15.03
C GLY A 65 -18.91 4.43 15.78
N GLY A 66 -20.21 4.10 15.71
CA GLY A 66 -21.25 4.88 16.39
C GLY A 66 -21.47 6.30 15.85
N PRO A 67 -22.45 7.05 16.40
CA PRO A 67 -22.89 8.35 15.89
C PRO A 67 -21.81 9.42 16.08
N GLY A 68 -20.92 9.57 15.10
CA GLY A 68 -19.86 10.59 15.10
C GLY A 68 -18.61 10.28 14.28
N GLY A 69 -18.43 9.04 13.81
CA GLY A 69 -17.29 8.67 12.97
C GLY A 69 -17.39 9.20 11.53
N ILE A 70 -16.24 9.33 10.84
CA ILE A 70 -16.07 9.80 9.44
C ILE A 70 -17.00 9.07 8.44
N GLY A 71 -17.61 7.93 8.82
CA GLY A 71 -18.65 7.25 8.05
C GLY A 71 -19.97 8.00 7.97
N LEU A 72 -20.39 8.63 9.05
CA LEU A 72 -21.58 9.46 9.09
C LEU A 72 -21.36 10.77 8.33
N GLN A 73 -20.19 11.43 8.50
CA GLN A 73 -19.85 12.61 7.69
C GLN A 73 -19.68 12.26 6.21
N LEU A 74 -19.05 11.13 5.84
CA LEU A 74 -18.93 10.75 4.43
C LEU A 74 -20.28 10.38 3.82
N ASN A 75 -21.15 9.65 4.53
CA ASN A 75 -22.50 9.37 4.06
C ASN A 75 -23.32 10.66 3.93
N ALA A 76 -23.27 11.54 4.93
CA ALA A 76 -23.90 12.86 4.87
C ALA A 76 -23.36 13.70 3.71
N SER A 77 -22.04 13.74 3.48
CA SER A 77 -21.45 14.46 2.34
C SER A 77 -21.78 13.82 1.00
N ILE A 78 -21.93 12.50 0.89
CA ILE A 78 -22.40 11.81 -0.33
C ILE A 78 -23.89 12.10 -0.58
N MET A 79 -24.71 12.15 0.47
CA MET A 79 -26.13 12.55 0.37
C MET A 79 -26.28 14.05 0.06
N GLU A 80 -25.39 14.88 0.58
CA GLU A 80 -25.31 16.33 0.34
C GLU A 80 -24.72 16.68 -1.04
N LEU A 81 -23.95 15.76 -1.65
CA LEU A 81 -23.52 15.82 -3.06
C LEU A 81 -24.68 15.49 -4.03
N ALA A 82 -25.85 16.04 -3.76
CA ALA A 82 -26.76 16.65 -4.73
C ALA A 82 -26.92 15.97 -6.10
N TRP A 83 -27.37 14.72 -6.10
CA TRP A 83 -28.19 14.20 -7.21
C TRP A 83 -29.41 15.10 -7.49
N SER A 84 -29.84 15.91 -6.51
CA SER A 84 -30.93 16.90 -6.65
C SER A 84 -30.56 18.15 -7.46
N LYS A 85 -29.28 18.49 -7.62
CA LYS A 85 -28.86 19.62 -8.48
C LYS A 85 -28.44 19.20 -9.88
N VAL A 86 -27.97 17.96 -10.05
CA VAL A 86 -27.58 17.43 -11.37
C VAL A 86 -28.80 17.05 -12.22
N SER A 87 -29.91 16.62 -11.61
CA SER A 87 -31.16 16.32 -12.33
C SER A 87 -31.92 17.56 -12.83
N LEU A 88 -31.68 18.73 -12.24
CA LEU A 88 -32.40 19.97 -12.58
C LEU A 88 -31.77 20.73 -13.75
N ILE A 89 -30.49 20.48 -14.06
CA ILE A 89 -29.74 21.19 -15.12
C ILE A 89 -30.23 20.87 -16.55
N PRO A 90 -30.65 19.64 -16.90
CA PRO A 90 -31.26 19.36 -18.20
C PRO A 90 -32.67 19.93 -18.37
N PHE A 91 -33.38 20.28 -17.28
CA PHE A 91 -34.79 20.73 -17.32
C PHE A 91 -34.93 22.26 -17.33
N LEU A 92 -33.84 22.99 -17.07
CA LEU A 92 -33.79 24.46 -17.08
C LEU A 92 -33.15 25.04 -18.37
N ARG A 93 -33.02 24.23 -19.42
CA ARG A 93 -32.62 24.69 -20.76
C ARG A 93 -33.73 24.44 -21.77
#